data_AF-H1Y601-F1
#
_entry.id   AF-H1Y601-F1
#
_cell.length_a   1.000
_cell.length_b   1.000
_cell.length_c   1.000
_cell.angle_alpha   90.00
_cell.angle_beta   90.00
_cell.angle_gamma   90.00
#
_symmetry.space_group_name_H-M   'P 1'
#
loop_
_entity.id
_entity.type
_entity.pdbx_description
1 polymer ?
#
loop_
_entity_poly.entity_id
_entity_poly.type
_entity_poly.pdbx_seq_one_letter_code
_entity_poly.pdbx_strand_id
1 'polypeptide(L)'
;MITFKEHESVVYTDAEGNMIDTFVVYDTDAKTGLTHINHMDMLVPLNQLQLHPKSLESNHVPVRDAFSFEILKKLKAKYTDHDVELKAKIITKPAMAIYSYSKAS
;
A
#
# COMPACT_ATOMS: atom_id res chain seq x y z
N MET A 1 10.58 -14.57 16.92
CA MET A 1 9.50 -13.81 17.60
C MET A 1 8.64 -13.24 16.49
N ILE A 2 7.32 -13.39 16.54
CA ILE A 2 6.44 -12.82 15.51
C ILE A 2 6.39 -11.31 15.78
N THR A 3 6.68 -10.51 14.76
CA THR A 3 6.63 -9.05 14.82
C THR A 3 5.78 -8.59 13.66
N PHE A 4 4.99 -7.54 13.89
CA PHE A 4 4.16 -6.95 12.86
C PHE A 4 4.80 -5.67 12.34
N LYS A 5 4.62 -5.42 11.05
CA LYS A 5 5.07 -4.20 10.39
C LYS A 5 3.95 -3.18 10.30
N GLU A 6 4.33 -1.92 10.22
CA GLU A 6 3.44 -0.82 9.89
C GLU A 6 2.59 -1.16 8.67
N HIS A 7 1.29 -0.86 8.78
CA HIS A 7 0.23 -1.11 7.81
C HIS A 7 -0.15 -2.59 7.59
N GLU A 8 0.40 -3.55 8.35
CA GLU A 8 -0.10 -4.93 8.28
C GLU A 8 -1.53 -5.03 8.82
N SER A 9 -2.36 -5.80 8.09
CA SER A 9 -3.72 -6.12 8.52
C SER A 9 -3.67 -7.23 9.57
N VAL A 10 -4.21 -6.95 10.75
CA VAL A 10 -4.21 -7.85 11.90
C VAL A 10 -5.61 -7.97 12.48
N VAL A 11 -5.87 -9.09 13.14
CA VAL A 11 -7.05 -9.31 13.95
C VAL A 11 -6.65 -9.14 15.41
N TYR A 12 -7.29 -8.20 16.08
CA TYR A 12 -7.18 -8.00 17.51
C TYR A 12 -8.28 -8.78 18.23
N THR A 13 -7.93 -9.47 19.32
CA THR A 13 -8.90 -10.13 20.20
C THR A 13 -8.94 -9.41 21.54
N ASP A 14 -10.10 -8.86 21.88
CA ASP A 14 -10.30 -8.16 23.14
C ASP A 14 -10.45 -9.14 24.33
N ALA A 15 -10.59 -8.58 25.54
CA ALA A 15 -10.76 -9.35 26.77
C ALA A 15 -12.09 -10.13 26.84
N GLU A 16 -13.07 -9.75 26.02
CA GLU A 16 -14.39 -10.39 25.91
C GLU A 16 -14.40 -11.49 24.84
N GLY A 17 -13.31 -11.62 24.07
CA GLY A 17 -13.15 -12.58 22.98
C GLY A 17 -13.67 -12.08 21.63
N ASN A 18 -14.02 -10.80 21.51
CA ASN A 18 -14.44 -10.23 20.23
C ASN A 18 -13.23 -10.07 19.31
N MET A 19 -13.40 -10.47 18.06
CA MET A 19 -12.39 -10.35 17.02
C MET A 19 -12.64 -9.09 16.20
N ILE A 20 -11.63 -8.22 16.14
CA ILE A 20 -11.71 -6.91 15.53
C ILE A 20 -10.65 -6.82 14.43
N ASP A 21 -11.11 -6.66 13.20
CA ASP A 21 -10.23 -6.37 12.07
C ASP A 21 -9.63 -4.97 12.23
N THR A 22 -8.31 -4.88 12.29
CA THR A 22 -7.58 -3.62 12.42
C THR A 22 -6.27 -3.68 11.63
N PHE A 23 -5.46 -2.63 11.74
CA PHE A 23 -4.14 -2.58 11.14
C PHE A 23 -3.14 -1.95 12.10
N VAL A 24 -1.88 -2.28 11.85
CA VAL A 24 -0.74 -1.80 12.62
C VAL A 24 -0.38 -0.38 12.20
N VAL A 25 -0.25 0.52 13.18
CA VAL A 25 0.10 1.93 12.96
C VAL A 25 1.61 2.10 12.89
N TYR A 26 2.36 1.39 13.74
CA TYR A 26 3.82 1.39 13.75
C TYR A 26 4.35 -0.02 13.96
N ASP A 27 5.53 -0.29 13.41
CA ASP A 27 6.27 -1.54 13.66
C ASP A 27 6.25 -1.91 15.15
N THR A 28 6.13 -3.22 15.42
CA THR A 28 6.24 -3.73 16.80
C THR A 28 7.52 -3.20 17.45
N ASP A 29 7.39 -2.57 18.62
CA ASP A 29 8.53 -2.06 19.35
C ASP A 29 9.40 -3.22 19.84
N ALA A 30 10.63 -3.30 19.33
CA ALA A 30 11.58 -4.36 19.68
C ALA A 30 11.97 -4.36 21.17
N LYS A 31 11.80 -3.25 21.90
CA LYS A 31 12.12 -3.16 23.33
C LYS A 31 11.00 -3.68 24.22
N THR A 32 9.76 -3.34 23.90
CA THR A 32 8.59 -3.66 24.74
C THR A 32 7.80 -4.86 24.23
N GLY A 33 7.93 -5.21 22.94
CA GLY A 33 7.12 -6.23 22.28
C GLY A 33 5.66 -5.82 22.09
N LEU A 34 5.34 -4.53 22.24
CA LEU A 34 4.00 -3.98 22.02
C LEU A 34 3.84 -3.53 20.57
N THR A 35 2.65 -3.72 20.02
CA THR A 35 2.29 -3.29 18.68
C THR A 35 1.21 -2.23 18.78
N HIS A 36 1.41 -1.11 18.09
CA HIS A 36 0.43 -0.05 18.04
C HIS A 36 -0.60 -0.36 16.95
N ILE A 37 -1.86 -0.49 17.32
CA ILE A 37 -2.98 -0.73 16.40
C ILE A 37 -3.90 0.48 16.28
N ASN A 38 -4.54 0.63 15.13
CA ASN A 38 -5.45 1.74 14.88
C ASN A 38 -6.73 1.67 15.71
N HIS A 39 -7.15 0.47 16.13
CA HIS A 39 -8.34 0.33 16.95
C HIS A 39 -8.17 1.03 18.30
N MET A 40 -8.90 2.13 18.49
CA MET A 40 -8.84 3.00 19.67
C MET A 40 -7.44 3.51 20.03
N ASP A 41 -6.53 3.57 19.04
CA ASP A 41 -5.15 4.03 19.22
C ASP A 41 -4.37 3.26 20.31
N MET A 42 -4.59 1.95 20.39
CA MET A 42 -4.10 1.12 21.50
C MET A 42 -2.72 0.49 21.22
N LEU A 43 -1.96 0.30 22.30
CA LEU A 43 -0.76 -0.53 22.35
C LEU A 43 -1.14 -1.90 22.90
N VAL A 44 -0.98 -2.93 22.08
CA VAL A 44 -1.38 -4.29 22.43
C VAL A 44 -0.23 -5.29 22.35
N PRO A 45 -0.20 -6.28 23.25
CA PRO A 45 0.77 -7.36 23.20
C PRO A 45 0.51 -8.32 22.03
N LEU A 46 1.58 -8.95 21.55
CA LEU A 46 1.56 -9.85 20.39
C LEU A 46 0.62 -11.06 20.54
N ASN A 47 0.34 -11.50 21.76
CA ASN A 47 -0.55 -12.64 22.02
C ASN A 47 -2.03 -12.33 21.73
N GLN A 48 -2.40 -11.05 21.68
CA GLN A 48 -3.75 -10.59 21.36
C GLN A 48 -3.90 -10.23 19.87
N LEU A 49 -2.84 -10.41 19.08
CA LEU A 49 -2.81 -10.09 17.67
C LEU A 49 -2.54 -11.34 16.84
N GLN A 50 -3.27 -11.44 15.73
CA GLN A 50 -3.03 -12.44 14.71
C GLN A 50 -2.98 -11.79 13.34
N LEU A 51 -2.08 -12.25 12.47
CA LEU A 51 -2.07 -11.78 11.10
C LEU A 51 -3.40 -12.14 10.43
N HIS A 52 -4.02 -11.19 9.76
CA HIS A 52 -5.29 -11.45 9.11
C HIS A 52 -5.09 -12.48 7.97
N PRO A 53 -5.95 -13.52 7.83
CA PRO A 53 -5.74 -14.62 6.87
C PRO A 53 -5.75 -14.17 5.41
N LYS A 54 -6.30 -12.99 5.12
CA LYS A 54 -6.26 -12.35 3.79
C LYS A 54 -5.04 -11.45 3.56
N SER A 55 -4.11 -11.36 4.52
CA SER A 55 -2.90 -10.53 4.43
C SER A 55 -1.72 -11.23 3.73
N LEU A 56 -2.01 -12.20 2.85
CA LEU A 56 -1.04 -13.10 2.21
C LEU A 56 0.01 -12.37 1.34
N GLU A 57 -0.21 -11.10 1.01
CA GLU A 57 0.74 -10.26 0.30
C GLU A 57 0.79 -8.90 1.01
N SER A 58 2.00 -8.42 1.35
CA SER A 58 2.27 -7.36 2.33
C SER A 58 1.76 -5.95 2.02
N ASN A 59 0.75 -5.79 1.14
CA ASN A 59 0.26 -4.51 0.65
C ASN A 59 -1.28 -4.44 0.62
N HIS A 60 -1.98 -5.18 1.49
CA HIS A 60 -3.43 -5.04 1.61
C HIS A 60 -3.78 -3.83 2.45
N VAL A 61 -4.01 -2.70 1.78
CA VAL A 61 -4.80 -1.59 2.33
C VAL A 61 -6.13 -2.19 2.80
N PRO A 62 -6.63 -1.87 4.02
CA PRO A 62 -7.96 -2.30 4.42
C PRO A 62 -9.00 -1.68 3.47
N VAL A 63 -9.43 -2.47 2.48
CA VAL A 63 -10.42 -2.08 1.46
C VAL A 63 -11.84 -1.99 2.07
N ARG A 64 -11.99 -2.17 3.39
CA ARG A 64 -13.29 -2.10 4.07
C ARG A 64 -13.76 -0.68 4.37
N ASP A 65 -12.92 0.34 4.25
CA ASP A 65 -13.35 1.73 4.38
C ASP A 65 -13.72 2.31 3.00
N ALA A 66 -14.93 2.88 2.88
CA ALA A 66 -15.39 3.57 1.68
C ALA A 66 -14.41 4.70 1.27
N PHE A 67 -13.68 5.25 2.23
CA PHE A 67 -12.64 6.25 2.01
C PHE A 67 -11.45 5.71 1.18
N SER A 68 -11.03 4.46 1.43
CA SER A 68 -9.94 3.80 0.69
C SER A 68 -10.26 3.66 -0.80
N PHE A 69 -11.53 3.41 -1.15
CA PHE A 69 -11.98 3.35 -2.54
C PHE A 69 -11.95 4.70 -3.23
N GLU A 70 -12.29 5.78 -2.54
CA GLU A 70 -12.22 7.13 -3.11
C GLU A 70 -10.78 7.54 -3.42
N ILE A 71 -9.84 7.23 -2.53
CA ILE A 71 -8.42 7.49 -2.75
C ILE A 71 -7.92 6.68 -3.95
N LEU A 72 -8.24 5.39 -4.03
CA LEU A 72 -7.88 4.55 -5.18
C LEU A 72 -8.47 5.08 -6.49
N LYS A 73 -9.73 5.53 -6.49
CA LYS A 73 -10.35 6.17 -7.66
C LYS A 73 -9.62 7.45 -8.09
N LYS A 74 -9.29 8.33 -7.13
CA LYS A 74 -8.56 9.58 -7.39
C LYS A 74 -7.15 9.33 -7.92
N LEU A 75 -6.43 8.36 -7.35
CA LEU A 75 -5.11 7.96 -7.83
C LEU A 75 -5.19 7.38 -9.24
N LYS A 76 -6.12 6.45 -9.48
CA LYS A 76 -6.33 5.86 -10.82
C LYS A 76 -6.66 6.94 -11.85
N ALA A 77 -7.54 7.89 -11.54
CA ALA A 77 -7.86 9.00 -12.43
C ALA A 77 -6.61 9.82 -12.77
N LYS A 78 -5.86 10.26 -11.75
CA LYS A 78 -4.63 11.07 -11.91
C LYS A 78 -3.58 10.41 -12.80
N TYR A 79 -3.36 9.10 -12.65
CA TYR A 79 -2.37 8.38 -13.47
C TYR A 79 -2.89 7.98 -14.85
N THR A 80 -4.20 7.81 -15.02
CA THR A 80 -4.79 7.60 -16.35
C THR A 80 -4.64 8.85 -17.21
N ASP A 81 -4.87 10.03 -16.64
CA ASP A 81 -4.71 11.31 -17.34
C ASP A 81 -3.24 11.57 -17.73
N HIS A 82 -2.30 11.20 -16.86
CA HIS A 82 -0.87 11.33 -17.11
C HIS A 82 -0.36 10.41 -18.24
N ASP A 83 -0.97 9.23 -18.41
CA ASP A 83 -0.62 8.27 -19.46
C ASP A 83 -1.18 8.71 -20.83
N VAL A 84 -2.33 9.37 -20.85
CA VAL A 84 -2.91 9.97 -22.07
C VAL A 84 -2.07 11.15 -22.57
N GLU A 85 -1.60 12.03 -21.67
CA GLU A 85 -0.71 13.14 -22.05
C GLU A 85 0.65 12.64 -22.60
N LEU A 86 1.22 11.60 -22.00
CA LEU A 86 2.48 11.00 -22.47
C LEU A 86 2.32 10.39 -23.86
N LYS A 87 1.23 9.67 -24.13
CA LYS A 87 0.95 9.11 -25.46
C LYS A 87 0.72 10.20 -26.51
N ALA A 88 0.06 11.30 -26.16
CA ALA A 88 -0.14 12.44 -27.08
C ALA A 88 1.18 13.15 -27.46
N LYS A 89 2.15 13.23 -26.53
CA LYS A 89 3.48 13.83 -26.79
C LYS A 89 4.40 12.96 -27.64
N ILE A 90 4.19 11.65 -27.68
CA ILE A 90 5.00 10.72 -28.49
C ILE A 90 4.53 10.69 -29.95
N ILE A 91 3.22 10.84 -30.20
CA ILE A 91 2.64 10.83 -31.55
C ILE A 91 2.95 12.10 -32.35
N THR A 92 3.28 13.21 -31.68
CA THR A 92 3.55 14.51 -32.32
C THR A 92 5.01 14.74 -32.73
N LYS A 93 5.92 13.79 -32.48
CA LYS A 93 7.29 13.85 -33.01
C LYS A 93 7.39 13.05 -34.32
N PRO A 94 7.69 13.68 -35.46
CA PRO A 94 7.91 12.93 -36.69
C PRO A 94 9.14 12.03 -36.53
N ALA A 95 8.93 10.72 -36.72
CA ALA A 95 10.00 9.75 -36.82
C ALA A 95 10.62 9.85 -38.23
N MET A 96 11.74 10.56 -38.37
CA MET A 96 12.86 10.28 -39.30
C MET A 96 13.69 11.55 -39.58
N ALA A 97 14.95 11.54 -39.12
CA ALA A 97 16.13 12.07 -39.83
C ALA A 97 17.36 11.92 -38.92
N ILE A 98 17.69 10.69 -38.55
CA ILE A 98 19.02 10.36 -38.05
C ILE A 98 19.46 9.18 -38.92
N TYR A 99 20.68 9.25 -39.45
CA TYR A 99 21.31 8.36 -40.45
C TYR A 99 21.21 8.79 -41.92
N SER A 100 21.90 9.88 -42.25
CA SER A 100 22.69 9.95 -43.49
C SER A 100 23.85 10.93 -43.35
N TYR A 101 24.83 10.60 -42.49
CA TYR A 101 26.18 11.15 -42.62
C TYR A 101 27.24 10.07 -42.32
N SER A 102 28.30 10.10 -43.13
CA SER A 102 29.41 9.14 -43.27
C SER A 102 29.08 7.92 -44.15
N LYS A 103 29.77 7.65 -45.27
CA LYS A 103 31.16 7.98 -45.63
C LYS A 103 31.29 8.55 -47.05
N ALA A 104 32.05 9.64 -47.14
CA ALA A 104 32.92 9.88 -48.27
C ALA A 104 34.19 9.04 -48.10
N SER A 105 34.58 8.30 -49.14
CA SER A 105 35.95 7.89 -49.47
C SER A 105 35.98 7.49 -50.93
#